data_AF-A0A538CVA1-F1
#
_entry.id   AF-A0A538CVA1-F1
#
_cell.length_a   1.000
_cell.length_b   1.000
_cell.length_c   1.000
_cell.angle_alpha   90.00
_cell.angle_beta   90.00
_cell.angle_gamma   90.00
#
_symmetry.space_group_name_H-M   'P 1'
#
loop_
_entity.id
_entity.type
_entity.pdbx_description
1 polymer ?
#
loop_
_entity_poly.entity_id
_entity_poly.type
_entity_poly.pdbx_seq_one_letter_code
_entity_poly.pdbx_strand_id
1 'polypeptide(L)'
;MGRAPLTFRRLSGLDRSGPPPPETQAGAPLRPWTIPNAIGYARIGLLIVFLVLALSSEDGTDALPAVLYALVAWGDYADGIAARVTRQYSRLGALMDPVIDRGLVIAGVIVCWKFDLLPRWLLAVMVAREVFMLVAGQYAIRHGVTLRINWYGRWGVWPVMSALFSALCGLKTLGTVLLVIGLVLTVMATVVYARDALDELRTRSPSS
;
A
#
# COMPACT_ATOMS: atom_id res chain seq x y z
N MET A 1 -7.69 1.59 36.82
CA MET A 1 -7.94 2.65 35.82
C MET A 1 -8.72 2.07 34.65
N GLY A 2 -10.04 2.22 34.64
CA GLY A 2 -10.88 1.82 33.50
C GLY A 2 -10.52 2.69 32.29
N ARG A 3 -10.05 2.05 31.23
CA ARG A 3 -9.56 2.77 30.04
C ARG A 3 -10.75 3.17 29.18
N ALA A 4 -10.75 4.43 28.72
CA ALA A 4 -11.80 4.96 27.86
C ALA A 4 -12.01 4.06 26.61
N PRO A 5 -13.27 3.77 26.23
CA PRO A 5 -13.57 3.02 25.03
C PRO A 5 -13.09 3.77 23.79
N LEU A 6 -12.52 3.04 22.83
CA LEU A 6 -12.12 3.61 21.55
C LEU A 6 -13.37 4.05 20.78
N THR A 7 -13.43 5.31 20.38
CA THR A 7 -14.48 5.82 19.48
C THR A 7 -14.42 5.07 18.15
N PHE A 8 -15.58 4.82 17.52
CA PHE A 8 -15.67 4.15 16.22
C PHE A 8 -14.72 4.73 15.16
N ARG A 9 -14.58 6.06 15.09
CA ARG A 9 -13.66 6.76 14.17
C ARG A 9 -12.19 6.40 14.38
N ARG A 10 -11.76 6.22 15.64
CA ARG A 10 -10.40 5.77 15.96
C ARG A 10 -10.23 4.29 15.66
N LEU A 11 -11.26 3.48 15.91
CA LEU A 11 -11.23 2.03 15.69
C LEU A 11 -11.20 1.66 14.20
N SER A 12 -11.95 2.37 13.35
CA SER A 12 -11.89 2.24 11.88
C SER A 12 -10.66 2.90 11.25
N GLY A 13 -9.85 3.62 12.03
CA GLY A 13 -8.66 4.32 11.53
C GLY A 13 -8.99 5.49 10.60
N LEU A 14 -10.23 5.98 10.62
CA LEU A 14 -10.66 7.24 10.00
C LEU A 14 -10.02 8.44 10.70
N ASP A 15 -9.84 8.33 12.02
CA ASP A 15 -9.10 9.28 12.84
C ASP A 15 -7.74 8.70 13.26
N ARG A 16 -6.69 9.12 12.54
CA ARG A 16 -5.27 8.84 12.87
C ARG A 16 -4.57 10.10 13.41
N SER A 17 -5.32 11.06 13.96
CA SER A 17 -4.73 12.25 14.56
C SER A 17 -4.03 11.89 15.88
N GLY A 18 -2.74 11.56 15.78
CA GLY A 18 -1.90 11.22 16.93
C GLY A 18 -0.51 10.79 16.48
N PRO A 19 0.51 10.95 17.34
CA PRO A 19 1.84 10.44 17.04
C PRO A 19 1.80 8.91 16.89
N PRO A 20 2.61 8.32 15.99
CA PRO A 20 2.66 6.88 15.82
C PRO A 20 3.02 6.19 17.15
N PRO A 21 2.48 4.98 17.42
CA PRO A 21 2.75 4.25 18.66
C PRO A 21 4.27 4.08 18.88
N PRO A 22 4.79 4.28 20.11
CA PRO A 22 6.22 4.16 20.40
C PRO A 22 6.83 2.82 19.94
N GLU A 23 6.04 1.76 19.97
CA GLU A 23 6.46 0.40 19.61
C GLU A 23 6.72 0.21 18.11
N THR A 24 6.28 1.16 17.27
CA THR A 24 6.51 1.15 15.81
C THR A 24 7.74 1.96 15.39
N GLN A 25 8.34 2.70 16.32
CA GLN A 25 9.45 3.62 16.02
C GLN A 25 10.78 2.88 15.80
N ALA A 26 11.70 3.53 15.08
CA ALA A 26 13.06 3.02 14.89
C ALA A 26 13.77 2.87 16.25
N GLY A 27 14.34 1.69 16.50
CA GLY A 27 14.97 1.34 17.77
C GLY A 27 14.10 0.53 18.72
N ALA A 28 12.77 0.45 18.49
CA ALA A 28 11.90 -0.44 19.24
C ALA A 28 12.19 -1.93 18.95
N PRO A 29 11.93 -2.84 19.91
CA PRO A 29 12.06 -4.28 19.67
C PRO A 29 11.04 -4.76 18.63
N LEU A 30 11.44 -5.74 17.81
CA LEU A 30 10.64 -6.22 16.69
C LEU A 30 9.32 -6.89 17.10
N ARG A 31 9.25 -7.49 18.30
CA ARG A 31 8.06 -8.20 18.85
C ARG A 31 7.34 -9.05 17.79
N PRO A 32 7.96 -10.13 17.32
CA PRO A 32 7.45 -10.91 16.19
C PRO A 32 6.10 -11.58 16.47
N TRP A 33 5.83 -11.93 17.73
CA TRP A 33 4.64 -12.66 18.17
C TRP A 33 3.55 -11.70 18.66
N THR A 34 2.79 -11.14 17.72
CA THR A 34 1.58 -10.36 18.02
C THR A 34 0.44 -10.80 17.11
N ILE A 35 -0.80 -10.57 17.53
CA ILE A 35 -2.00 -10.91 16.74
C ILE A 35 -1.97 -10.21 15.37
N PRO A 36 -1.64 -8.90 15.27
CA PRO A 36 -1.52 -8.23 13.97
C PRO A 36 -0.44 -8.84 13.07
N ASN A 37 0.72 -9.20 13.63
CA ASN A 37 1.77 -9.84 12.84
C ASN A 37 1.36 -11.22 12.31
N ALA A 38 0.57 -11.99 13.09
CA ALA A 38 0.05 -13.27 12.63
C ALA A 38 -0.85 -13.11 11.40
N ILE A 39 -1.68 -12.06 11.36
CA ILE A 39 -2.47 -11.69 10.19
C ILE A 39 -1.55 -11.33 9.02
N GLY A 40 -0.51 -10.53 9.26
CA GLY A 40 0.49 -10.20 8.23
C GLY A 40 1.22 -11.43 7.66
N TYR A 41 1.61 -12.40 8.49
CA TYR A 41 2.19 -13.66 8.00
C TYR A 41 1.20 -14.48 7.18
N ALA A 42 -0.07 -14.53 7.60
CA ALA A 42 -1.12 -15.16 6.82
C ALA A 42 -1.32 -14.46 5.46
N ARG A 43 -1.27 -13.12 5.41
CA ARG A 43 -1.32 -12.34 4.16
C ARG A 43 -0.16 -12.70 3.23
N ILE A 44 1.06 -12.88 3.74
CA ILE A 44 2.21 -13.32 2.93
C ILE A 44 1.95 -14.70 2.33
N GLY A 45 1.49 -15.66 3.14
CA GLY A 45 1.16 -17.00 2.65
C GLY A 45 0.06 -16.97 1.59
N LEU A 46 -1.03 -16.25 1.84
CA LEU A 46 -2.14 -16.07 0.91
C LEU A 46 -1.71 -15.37 -0.39
N LEU A 47 -0.79 -14.40 -0.31
CA LEU A 47 -0.23 -13.71 -1.47
C LEU A 47 0.54 -14.69 -2.39
N ILE A 48 1.32 -15.60 -1.80
CA ILE A 48 2.04 -16.63 -2.57
C ILE A 48 1.04 -17.59 -3.23
N VAL A 49 0.06 -18.07 -2.47
CA VAL A 49 -0.99 -18.97 -2.98
C VAL A 49 -1.78 -18.30 -4.10
N PHE A 50 -2.16 -17.03 -3.93
CA PHE A 50 -2.78 -16.22 -4.96
C PHE A 50 -1.95 -16.22 -6.24
N LEU A 51 -0.66 -15.89 -6.15
CA LEU A 51 0.19 -15.75 -7.33
C LEU A 51 0.35 -17.08 -8.08
N VAL A 52 0.54 -18.19 -7.36
CA VAL A 52 0.64 -19.53 -7.95
C VAL A 52 -0.63 -19.91 -8.70
N LEU A 53 -1.80 -19.72 -8.06
CA LEU A 53 -3.08 -20.08 -8.67
C LEU A 53 -3.43 -19.17 -9.84
N ALA A 54 -3.22 -17.85 -9.69
CA ALA A 54 -3.50 -16.87 -10.73
C ALA A 54 -2.65 -17.12 -11.99
N LEU A 55 -1.37 -17.48 -11.83
CA LEU A 55 -0.48 -17.77 -12.95
C LEU A 55 -0.71 -19.16 -13.57
N SER A 56 -1.37 -20.06 -12.86
CA SER A 56 -1.78 -21.37 -13.37
C SER A 56 -3.13 -21.35 -14.08
N SER A 57 -3.85 -20.23 -14.00
CA SER A 57 -5.12 -20.00 -14.72
C SER A 57 -4.90 -20.00 -16.24
N GLU A 58 -5.91 -20.40 -17.00
CA GLU A 58 -5.86 -20.33 -18.47
C GLU A 58 -5.98 -18.88 -18.98
N ASP A 59 -6.83 -18.08 -18.35
CA ASP A 59 -7.15 -16.71 -18.79
C ASP A 59 -6.88 -15.63 -17.73
N GLY A 60 -6.49 -16.02 -16.51
CA GLY A 60 -6.18 -15.11 -15.42
C GLY A 60 -7.40 -14.52 -14.71
N THR A 61 -8.61 -15.03 -14.99
CA THR A 61 -9.88 -14.49 -14.46
C THR A 61 -10.65 -15.43 -13.53
N ASP A 62 -9.98 -16.48 -13.06
CA ASP A 62 -10.57 -17.44 -12.13
C ASP A 62 -11.04 -16.79 -10.82
N ALA A 63 -12.21 -17.23 -10.34
CA ALA A 63 -12.84 -16.69 -9.14
C ALA A 63 -11.98 -16.89 -7.88
N LEU A 64 -11.28 -18.02 -7.76
CA LEU A 64 -10.49 -18.34 -6.57
C LEU A 64 -9.29 -17.38 -6.38
N PRO A 65 -8.41 -17.15 -7.38
CA PRO A 65 -7.41 -16.09 -7.32
C PRO A 65 -7.99 -14.70 -7.04
N ALA A 66 -9.11 -14.32 -7.65
CA ALA A 66 -9.73 -13.02 -7.40
C ALA A 66 -10.16 -12.88 -5.92
N VAL A 67 -10.77 -13.91 -5.34
CA VAL A 67 -11.14 -13.93 -3.92
C VAL A 67 -9.90 -13.86 -3.02
N LEU A 68 -8.85 -14.61 -3.32
CA LEU A 68 -7.61 -14.55 -2.56
C LEU A 68 -6.97 -13.15 -2.60
N TYR A 69 -6.94 -12.52 -3.77
CA TYR A 69 -6.46 -11.14 -3.92
C TYR A 69 -7.25 -10.18 -3.01
N ALA A 70 -8.59 -10.29 -3.01
CA ALA A 70 -9.44 -9.47 -2.15
C ALA A 70 -9.19 -9.73 -0.66
N LEU A 71 -9.02 -10.99 -0.25
CA LEU A 71 -8.71 -11.35 1.13
C LEU A 71 -7.36 -10.77 1.59
N VAL A 72 -6.32 -10.83 0.75
CA VAL A 72 -5.02 -10.24 1.08
C VAL A 72 -5.10 -8.72 1.17
N ALA A 73 -5.86 -8.07 0.27
CA ALA A 73 -6.10 -6.63 0.28
C ALA A 73 -6.83 -6.18 1.55
N TRP A 74 -7.89 -6.90 1.94
CA TRP A 74 -8.68 -6.58 3.13
C TRP A 74 -7.98 -6.97 4.43
N GLY A 75 -7.01 -7.88 4.38
CA GLY A 75 -6.18 -8.27 5.52
C GLY A 75 -5.50 -7.08 6.19
N ASP A 76 -5.08 -6.05 5.43
CA ASP A 76 -4.49 -4.81 5.95
C ASP A 76 -5.44 -4.01 6.84
N TYR A 77 -6.73 -4.03 6.48
CA TYR A 77 -7.71 -3.37 7.32
C TYR A 77 -7.95 -4.17 8.61
N ALA A 78 -7.93 -5.51 8.51
CA ALA A 78 -8.12 -6.41 9.62
C ALA A 78 -6.96 -6.37 10.63
N ASP A 79 -5.70 -6.38 10.19
CA ASP A 79 -4.54 -6.27 11.08
C ASP A 79 -4.50 -4.90 11.80
N GLY A 80 -4.87 -3.82 11.12
CA GLY A 80 -4.97 -2.50 11.70
C GLY A 80 -6.07 -2.40 12.76
N ILE A 81 -7.24 -3.00 12.52
CA ILE A 81 -8.29 -3.10 13.54
C ILE A 81 -7.80 -3.95 14.71
N ALA A 82 -7.22 -5.11 14.45
CA ALA A 82 -6.70 -6.01 15.47
C ALA A 82 -5.65 -5.31 16.34
N ALA A 83 -4.73 -4.55 15.75
CA ALA A 83 -3.73 -3.77 16.48
C ALA A 83 -4.37 -2.73 17.40
N ARG A 84 -5.42 -2.03 16.95
CA ARG A 84 -6.13 -1.02 17.75
C ARG A 84 -6.95 -1.63 18.88
N VAL A 85 -7.64 -2.74 18.61
CA VAL A 85 -8.47 -3.46 19.59
C VAL A 85 -7.59 -4.12 20.66
N THR A 86 -6.53 -4.81 20.24
CA THR A 86 -5.61 -5.51 21.15
C THR A 86 -4.57 -4.57 21.78
N ARG A 87 -4.44 -3.34 21.26
CA ARG A 87 -3.35 -2.39 21.54
C ARG A 87 -1.96 -3.01 21.38
N GLN A 88 -1.83 -4.02 20.52
CA GLN A 88 -0.56 -4.64 20.19
C GLN A 88 0.00 -3.94 18.95
N TYR A 89 1.14 -3.27 19.12
CA TYR A 89 1.89 -2.66 18.03
C TYR A 89 3.30 -3.27 18.02
N SER A 90 3.84 -3.48 16.83
CA SER A 90 5.18 -4.03 16.65
C SER A 90 5.92 -3.29 15.54
N ARG A 91 7.23 -3.11 15.73
CA ARG A 91 8.10 -2.55 14.69
C ARG A 91 8.20 -3.50 13.49
N LEU A 92 8.13 -4.81 13.72
CA LEU A 92 8.15 -5.78 12.62
C LEU A 92 6.93 -5.63 11.71
N GLY A 93 5.73 -5.54 12.27
CA GLY A 93 4.49 -5.29 11.52
C GLY A 93 4.59 -3.99 10.71
N ALA A 94 5.01 -2.90 11.35
CA ALA A 94 5.20 -1.62 10.66
C ALA A 94 6.21 -1.66 9.49
N LEU A 95 7.21 -2.55 9.54
CA LEU A 95 8.15 -2.77 8.43
C LEU A 95 7.59 -3.70 7.36
N MET A 96 6.75 -4.66 7.76
CA MET A 96 6.19 -5.70 6.90
C MET A 96 5.01 -5.18 6.08
N ASP A 97 4.14 -4.32 6.64
CA ASP A 97 2.93 -3.83 5.95
C ASP A 97 3.24 -3.20 4.58
N PRO A 98 4.21 -2.27 4.44
CA PRO A 98 4.52 -1.68 3.14
C PRO A 98 5.08 -2.69 2.12
N VAL A 99 5.69 -3.78 2.60
CA VAL A 99 6.22 -4.86 1.76
C VAL A 99 5.08 -5.73 1.25
N ILE A 100 4.13 -6.11 2.12
CA ILE A 100 2.97 -6.91 1.74
C ILE A 100 2.08 -6.13 0.77
N ASP A 101 1.80 -4.86 1.07
CA ASP A 101 0.93 -4.02 0.22
C ASP A 101 1.51 -3.86 -1.18
N ARG A 102 2.81 -3.55 -1.29
CA ARG A 102 3.49 -3.47 -2.59
C ARG A 102 3.58 -4.82 -3.28
N GLY A 103 3.84 -5.88 -2.52
CA GLY A 103 3.84 -7.25 -3.02
C GLY A 103 2.52 -7.62 -3.67
N LEU A 104 1.40 -7.24 -3.06
CA LEU A 104 0.06 -7.46 -3.61
C LEU A 104 -0.16 -6.70 -4.92
N VAL A 105 0.20 -5.41 -4.98
CA VAL A 105 0.13 -4.64 -6.24
C VAL A 105 0.95 -5.30 -7.34
N ILE A 106 2.21 -5.62 -7.04
CA ILE A 106 3.15 -6.21 -8.01
C ILE A 106 2.62 -7.56 -8.49
N ALA A 107 2.13 -8.40 -7.59
CA ALA A 107 1.52 -9.69 -7.93
C ALA A 107 0.32 -9.52 -8.87
N GLY A 108 -0.59 -8.59 -8.56
CA GLY A 108 -1.73 -8.27 -9.43
C GLY A 108 -1.31 -7.76 -10.81
N VAL A 109 -0.28 -6.89 -10.86
CA VAL A 109 0.28 -6.38 -12.12
C VAL A 109 0.89 -7.50 -12.95
N ILE A 110 1.64 -8.41 -12.35
CA ILE A 110 2.27 -9.56 -13.04
C ILE A 110 1.19 -10.40 -13.73
N VAL A 111 0.11 -10.72 -13.02
CA VAL A 111 -1.00 -11.49 -13.58
C VAL A 111 -1.68 -10.71 -14.71
N CYS A 112 -2.03 -9.44 -14.48
CA CYS A 112 -2.67 -8.61 -15.50
C CYS A 112 -1.82 -8.43 -16.75
N TRP A 113 -0.49 -8.35 -16.59
CA TRP A 113 0.46 -8.27 -17.69
C TRP A 113 0.55 -9.58 -18.47
N LYS A 114 0.62 -10.72 -17.78
CA LYS A 114 0.75 -12.04 -18.39
C LYS A 114 -0.45 -12.41 -19.27
N PHE A 115 -1.66 -12.09 -18.81
CA PHE A 115 -2.93 -12.45 -19.47
C PHE A 115 -3.56 -11.29 -20.24
N ASP A 116 -2.85 -10.17 -20.43
CA ASP A 116 -3.36 -8.99 -21.14
C ASP A 116 -4.73 -8.50 -20.63
N LEU A 117 -4.92 -8.53 -19.31
CA LEU A 117 -6.17 -8.10 -18.68
C LEU A 117 -6.31 -6.58 -18.67
N LEU A 118 -5.18 -5.87 -18.66
CA LEU A 118 -5.10 -4.41 -18.66
C LEU A 118 -4.05 -3.94 -19.68
N PRO A 119 -4.17 -2.72 -20.22
CA PRO A 119 -3.19 -2.19 -21.17
C PRO A 119 -1.78 -2.16 -20.57
N ARG A 120 -0.85 -2.90 -21.17
CA ARG A 120 0.53 -3.05 -20.68
C ARG A 120 1.23 -1.70 -20.46
N TRP A 121 0.96 -0.71 -21.30
CA TRP A 121 1.55 0.62 -21.15
C TRP A 121 1.09 1.32 -19.86
N LEU A 122 -0.17 1.15 -19.43
CA LEU A 122 -0.67 1.70 -18.16
C LEU A 122 0.01 1.01 -16.97
N LEU A 123 0.14 -0.32 -17.03
CA LEU A 123 0.86 -1.09 -16.01
C LEU A 123 2.34 -0.67 -15.92
N ALA A 124 3.01 -0.47 -17.05
CA ALA A 124 4.38 0.00 -17.09
C ALA A 124 4.55 1.38 -16.46
N VAL A 125 3.67 2.34 -16.78
CA VAL A 125 3.72 3.69 -16.19
C VAL A 125 3.46 3.61 -14.68
N MET A 126 2.51 2.79 -14.24
CA MET A 126 2.23 2.57 -12.82
C MET A 126 3.45 2.03 -12.07
N VAL A 127 4.11 0.99 -12.59
CA VAL A 127 5.34 0.42 -12.00
C VAL A 127 6.47 1.44 -12.00
N ALA A 128 6.69 2.15 -13.12
CA ALA A 128 7.73 3.17 -13.23
C ALA A 128 7.52 4.30 -12.19
N ARG A 129 6.27 4.73 -11.99
CA ARG A 129 5.92 5.72 -10.97
C ARG A 129 6.24 5.23 -9.56
N GLU A 130 5.97 3.96 -9.24
CA GLU A 130 6.30 3.44 -7.91
C GLU A 130 7.81 3.31 -7.66
N VAL A 131 8.56 2.89 -8.67
CA VAL A 131 10.03 2.89 -8.58
C VAL A 131 10.56 4.31 -8.42
N PHE A 132 10.02 5.28 -9.16
CA PHE A 132 10.38 6.69 -9.01
C PHE A 132 10.12 7.21 -7.58
N MET A 133 8.94 6.95 -7.03
CA MET A 133 8.60 7.36 -5.66
C MET A 133 9.50 6.72 -4.60
N LEU A 134 9.90 5.46 -4.80
CA LEU A 134 10.86 4.78 -3.93
C LEU A 134 12.22 5.48 -3.93
N VAL A 135 12.75 5.78 -5.13
CA VAL A 135 14.06 6.44 -5.29
C VAL A 135 14.01 7.87 -4.77
N ALA A 136 12.98 8.64 -5.14
CA ALA A 136 12.79 10.01 -4.70
C ALA A 136 12.60 10.10 -3.17
N GLY A 137 11.80 9.19 -2.60
CA GLY A 137 11.62 9.03 -1.16
C GLY A 137 12.94 8.78 -0.43
N GLN A 138 13.70 7.80 -0.90
CA GLN A 138 14.99 7.47 -0.30
C GLN A 138 16.01 8.61 -0.42
N TYR A 139 16.02 9.32 -1.55
CA TYR A 139 16.87 10.48 -1.78
C TYR A 139 16.53 11.61 -0.81
N ALA A 140 15.24 11.95 -0.65
CA ALA A 140 14.81 13.03 0.23
C ALA A 140 15.11 12.75 1.72
N ILE A 141 14.91 11.50 2.17
CA ILE A 141 15.28 11.09 3.54
C ILE A 141 16.79 11.26 3.79
N ARG A 142 17.64 10.91 2.81
CA ARG A 142 19.10 11.09 2.92
C ARG A 142 19.52 12.57 3.03
N HIS A 143 18.73 13.50 2.50
CA HIS A 143 18.99 14.94 2.54
C HIS A 143 18.26 15.65 3.68
N GLY A 144 17.64 14.91 4.62
CA GLY A 144 17.01 15.47 5.81
C GLY A 144 15.79 16.34 5.50
N VAL A 145 15.11 16.09 4.38
CA VAL A 145 13.86 16.75 3.98
C VAL A 145 12.70 16.08 4.73
N THR A 146 12.06 16.81 5.65
CA THR A 146 10.96 16.28 6.47
C THR A 146 9.65 16.39 5.70
N LEU A 147 9.42 15.43 4.81
CA LEU A 147 8.26 15.47 3.94
C LEU A 147 6.98 15.13 4.69
N ARG A 148 6.04 16.09 4.69
CA ARG A 148 4.67 15.85 5.14
C ARG A 148 4.00 14.87 4.17
N ILE A 149 3.51 13.76 4.71
CA ILE A 149 2.80 12.73 3.94
C ILE A 149 1.53 13.35 3.36
N ASN A 150 1.48 13.48 2.03
CA ASN A 150 0.35 14.08 1.35
C ASN A 150 -0.81 13.07 1.23
N TRP A 151 -1.99 13.44 1.71
CA TRP A 151 -3.18 12.57 1.76
C TRP A 151 -3.59 12.05 0.38
N TYR A 152 -3.33 12.79 -0.70
CA TYR A 152 -3.67 12.40 -2.07
C TYR A 152 -3.00 11.08 -2.51
N GLY A 153 -1.77 10.81 -2.05
CA GLY A 153 -1.08 9.56 -2.36
C GLY A 153 -1.80 8.34 -1.78
N ARG A 154 -2.50 8.50 -0.66
CA ARG A 154 -3.28 7.42 -0.02
C ARG A 154 -4.56 7.12 -0.77
N TRP A 155 -5.25 8.13 -1.29
CA TRP A 155 -6.49 7.95 -2.05
C TRP A 155 -6.23 7.32 -3.42
N GLY A 156 -5.07 7.58 -4.04
CA GLY A 156 -4.73 7.01 -5.35
C GLY A 156 -4.49 5.50 -5.35
N VAL A 157 -4.13 4.89 -4.22
CA VAL A 157 -3.87 3.44 -4.11
C VAL A 157 -5.16 2.63 -4.20
N TRP A 158 -6.28 3.14 -3.68
CA TRP A 158 -7.56 2.42 -3.67
C TRP A 158 -8.05 2.11 -5.09
N PRO A 159 -8.14 3.08 -6.03
CA PRO A 159 -8.49 2.79 -7.42
C PRO A 159 -7.54 1.81 -8.09
N VAL A 160 -6.23 1.84 -7.80
CA VAL A 160 -5.27 0.89 -8.38
C VAL A 160 -5.55 -0.53 -7.89
N MET A 161 -5.75 -0.72 -6.59
CA MET A 161 -6.10 -2.04 -6.03
C MET A 161 -7.43 -2.56 -6.57
N SER A 162 -8.44 -1.69 -6.65
CA SER A 162 -9.74 -2.01 -7.22
C SER A 162 -9.67 -2.30 -8.71
N ALA A 163 -8.77 -1.64 -9.45
CA ALA A 163 -8.54 -1.88 -10.87
C ALA A 163 -8.00 -3.29 -11.12
N LEU A 164 -6.97 -3.68 -10.37
CA LEU A 164 -6.36 -5.01 -10.45
C LEU A 164 -7.38 -6.10 -10.07
N PHE A 165 -8.13 -5.90 -8.98
CA PHE A 165 -9.21 -6.82 -8.60
C PHE A 165 -10.30 -6.93 -9.69
N SER A 166 -10.76 -5.81 -10.24
CA SER A 166 -11.78 -5.82 -11.30
C SER A 166 -11.29 -6.55 -12.55
N ALA A 167 -10.01 -6.37 -12.91
CA ALA A 167 -9.40 -7.09 -14.01
C ALA A 167 -9.35 -8.60 -13.77
N LEU A 168 -9.00 -9.04 -12.55
CA LEU A 168 -9.03 -10.45 -12.13
C LEU A 168 -10.44 -11.04 -12.12
N CYS A 169 -11.48 -10.22 -11.93
CA CYS A 169 -12.87 -10.66 -12.09
C CYS A 169 -13.37 -10.67 -13.54
N GLY A 170 -12.50 -10.38 -14.53
CA GLY A 170 -12.86 -10.29 -15.95
C GLY A 170 -13.50 -8.95 -16.35
N LEU A 171 -13.66 -8.00 -15.44
CA LEU A 171 -14.22 -6.67 -15.71
C LEU A 171 -13.17 -5.71 -16.26
N LYS A 172 -12.58 -6.05 -17.42
CA LYS A 172 -11.42 -5.35 -18.02
C LYS A 172 -11.65 -3.86 -18.24
N THR A 173 -12.83 -3.45 -18.69
CA THR A 173 -13.18 -2.03 -18.92
C THR A 173 -13.19 -1.25 -17.61
N LEU A 174 -13.84 -1.79 -16.58
CA LEU A 174 -13.87 -1.18 -15.25
C LEU A 174 -12.45 -1.10 -14.67
N GLY A 175 -11.69 -2.18 -14.79
CA GLY A 175 -10.29 -2.22 -14.36
C GLY A 175 -9.45 -1.14 -15.04
N THR A 176 -9.61 -0.96 -16.35
CA THR A 176 -8.87 0.07 -17.10
C THR A 176 -9.25 1.49 -16.66
N VAL A 177 -10.54 1.78 -16.50
CA VAL A 177 -11.02 3.09 -16.03
C VAL A 177 -10.48 3.39 -14.63
N LEU A 178 -10.60 2.43 -13.70
CA LEU A 178 -10.08 2.56 -12.34
C LEU A 178 -8.56 2.74 -12.32
N LEU A 179 -7.83 2.04 -13.19
CA LEU A 179 -6.37 2.16 -13.28
C LEU A 179 -5.98 3.56 -13.77
N VAL A 180 -6.67 4.10 -14.78
CA VAL A 180 -6.42 5.47 -15.26
C VAL A 180 -6.70 6.49 -14.16
N ILE A 181 -7.84 6.38 -13.46
CA ILE A 181 -8.16 7.27 -12.33
C ILE A 181 -7.07 7.18 -11.25
N GLY A 182 -6.68 5.96 -10.86
CA GLY A 182 -5.63 5.72 -9.88
C GLY A 182 -4.29 6.29 -10.31
N LEU A 183 -3.93 6.13 -11.58
CA LEU A 183 -2.68 6.65 -12.13
C LEU A 183 -2.67 8.18 -12.15
N VAL A 184 -3.77 8.81 -12.56
CA VAL A 184 -3.90 10.28 -12.52
C VAL A 184 -3.73 10.80 -11.09
N LEU A 185 -4.41 10.20 -10.12
CA LEU A 185 -4.31 10.60 -8.71
C LEU A 185 -2.91 10.41 -8.14
N THR A 186 -2.28 9.27 -8.43
CA THR A 186 -0.93 8.96 -7.92
C THR A 186 0.14 9.81 -8.59
N VAL A 187 0.04 10.09 -9.89
CA VAL A 187 0.92 11.02 -10.61
C VAL A 187 0.77 12.44 -10.07
N MET A 188 -0.46 12.93 -9.88
CA MET A 188 -0.70 14.24 -9.28
C MET A 188 -0.08 14.34 -7.88
N ALA A 189 -0.24 13.30 -7.05
CA ALA A 189 0.40 13.23 -5.74
C ALA A 189 1.94 13.25 -5.84
N THR A 190 2.51 12.55 -6.83
CA THR A 190 3.97 12.55 -7.09
C THR A 190 4.47 13.93 -7.52
N VAL A 191 3.73 14.64 -8.36
CA VAL A 191 4.10 15.99 -8.79
C VAL A 191 4.10 16.96 -7.62
N VAL A 192 3.09 16.90 -6.75
CA VAL A 192 3.06 17.73 -5.52
C VAL A 192 4.25 17.38 -4.63
N TYR A 193 4.51 16.09 -4.41
CA TYR A 193 5.65 15.63 -3.63
C TYR A 193 7.00 16.12 -4.18
N ALA A 194 7.19 16.06 -5.50
CA ALA A 194 8.42 16.52 -6.14
C ALA A 194 8.59 18.04 -6.02
N ARG A 195 7.51 18.82 -6.13
CA ARG A 195 7.53 20.28 -5.95
C ARG A 195 7.91 20.66 -4.53
N ASP A 196 7.23 20.07 -3.54
CA ASP A 196 7.49 20.32 -2.12
C ASP A 196 8.95 20.00 -1.75
N ALA A 197 9.48 18.88 -2.27
CA ALA A 197 10.87 18.49 -2.06
C ALA A 197 11.87 19.47 -2.69
N LEU A 198 11.59 19.97 -3.90
CA LEU A 198 12.45 20.94 -4.59
C LEU A 198 12.45 22.31 -3.89
N ASP A 199 11.30 22.76 -3.39
CA ASP A 199 11.20 24.04 -2.69
C ASP A 199 11.94 24.00 -1.34
N GLU A 200 11.91 22.87 -0.62
CA GLU A 200 12.69 22.69 0.60
C GLU A 200 14.20 22.64 0.34
N LEU A 201 14.64 22.06 -0.79
CA LEU A 201 16.06 22.07 -1.19
C LEU A 201 16.54 23.48 -1.62
N ARG A 202 15.69 24.24 -2.31
CA ARG A 202 16.00 25.63 -2.72
C ARG A 202 16.14 26.57 -1.53
N THR A 203 15.22 26.48 -0.57
CA THR A 203 15.24 27.31 0.65
C THR A 203 16.40 27.00 1.58
N ARG A 204 16.99 25.80 1.50
CA ARG A 204 18.17 25.40 2.27
C ARG A 204 19.50 25.72 1.61
N SER A 205 19.55 26.22 0.37
CA SER A 205 20.81 26.67 -0.24
C SER A 205 21.23 27.99 0.42
N PRO A 206 22.25 28.02 1.30
CA PRO A 206 22.78 29.27 1.81
C PRO A 206 23.53 29.94 0.67
N SER A 207 23.36 31.25 0.56
CA SER A 207 24.26 32.16 -0.16
C SER A 207 25.73 31.71 -0.08
N SER A 208 26.30 31.33 -1.22
CA SER A 208 27.74 31.39 -1.45
C SER A 208 28.11 32.81 -1.83
#